data_AF-A0A212A676-F1
#
_entry.id   AF-A0A212A676-F1
#
_cell.length_a   1.000
_cell.length_b   1.000
_cell.length_c   1.000
_cell.angle_alpha   90.00
_cell.angle_beta   90.00
_cell.angle_gamma   90.00
#
_symmetry.space_group_name_H-M   'P 1'
#
loop_
_entity.id
_entity.type
_entity.pdbx_description
1 polymer ?
#
loop_
_entity_poly.entity_id
_entity_poly.type
_entity_poly.pdbx_seq_one_letter_code
_entity_poly.pdbx_strand_id
1 'polypeptide(L)'
;MTDGVFHLAMFAALIIALWMLWRGDVRPERLAANTLIGFGSWHVFDAVLSHGVLGIHRIKDAAANPLLWDLGWVAAFGFVPIALGLLALRRPPPPMRGIRILLLMAAVGMGALNAVPIVEPKGPVIVAFAPNTSFASITRAAEAVGANLITTDASGGVWALDMPEDAEWWRLYLHGAVMVGRGPAAGCLAWTEA
;
A
#
# COMPACT_ATOMS: atom_id res chain seq x y z
N MET A 1 -1.76 12.03 15.03
CA MET A 1 -0.57 12.91 15.20
C MET A 1 0.78 12.17 15.18
N THR A 2 0.88 10.90 15.59
CA THR A 2 2.14 10.11 15.54
C THR A 2 2.55 9.68 14.13
N ASP A 3 1.58 9.54 13.23
CA ASP A 3 1.81 9.15 11.84
C ASP A 3 2.76 10.10 11.08
N GLY A 4 2.60 11.42 11.28
CA GLY A 4 3.46 12.42 10.62
C GLY A 4 4.92 12.37 11.06
N VAL A 5 5.19 12.05 12.34
CA VAL A 5 6.56 11.91 12.87
C VAL A 5 7.24 10.65 12.31
N PHE A 6 6.48 9.56 12.21
CA PHE A 6 6.95 8.33 11.59
C PHE A 6 7.30 8.58 10.10
N HIS A 7 6.42 9.23 9.35
CA HIS A 7 6.67 9.59 7.95
C HIS A 7 7.92 10.48 7.80
N LEU A 8 8.07 11.49 8.66
CA LEU A 8 9.25 12.35 8.65
C LEU A 8 10.54 11.56 8.88
N ALA A 9 10.55 10.62 9.84
CA ALA A 9 11.69 9.75 10.08
C ALA A 9 12.01 8.86 8.87
N MET A 10 10.98 8.31 8.21
CA MET A 10 11.13 7.53 6.98
C MET A 10 11.70 8.37 5.83
N PHE A 11 11.24 9.60 5.65
CA PHE A 11 11.80 10.51 4.65
C PHE A 11 13.25 10.88 4.94
N ALA A 12 13.60 11.12 6.21
CA ALA A 12 14.98 11.36 6.61
C ALA A 12 15.88 10.16 6.30
N ALA A 13 15.44 8.93 6.62
CA ALA A 13 16.15 7.71 6.29
C ALA A 13 16.35 7.55 4.77
N LEU A 14 15.31 7.83 3.98
CA LEU A 14 15.39 7.82 2.51
C LEU A 14 16.42 8.83 1.98
N ILE A 15 16.37 10.08 2.46
CA ILE A 15 17.31 11.13 2.04
C ILE A 15 18.75 10.73 2.39
N ILE A 16 18.99 10.22 3.60
CA ILE A 16 20.31 9.74 4.02
C ILE A 16 20.79 8.60 3.11
N ALA A 17 19.94 7.61 2.84
CA ALA A 17 20.28 6.48 1.99
C ALA A 17 20.62 6.93 0.55
N LEU A 18 19.84 7.86 -0.02
CA LEU A 18 20.10 8.44 -1.35
C LEU A 18 21.38 9.27 -1.37
N TRP A 19 21.64 10.05 -0.31
CA TRP A 19 22.88 10.82 -0.18
C TRP A 19 24.11 9.91 -0.09
N MET A 20 24.02 8.84 0.70
CA MET A 20 25.08 7.82 0.79
C MET A 20 25.30 7.13 -0.56
N LEU A 21 24.23 6.83 -1.30
CA LEU A 21 24.31 6.25 -2.63
C LEU A 21 24.95 7.22 -3.64
N TRP A 22 24.63 8.51 -3.55
CA TRP A 22 25.20 9.56 -4.41
C TRP A 22 26.69 9.80 -4.14
N ARG A 23 27.13 9.67 -2.89
CA ARG A 23 28.52 9.85 -2.47
C ARG A 23 29.38 8.60 -2.63
N GLY A 24 28.76 7.42 -2.62
CA GLY A 24 29.44 6.14 -2.64
C GLY A 24 29.84 5.69 -4.05
N ASP A 25 30.88 4.85 -4.12
CA ASP A 25 31.20 4.11 -5.33
C ASP A 25 30.22 2.93 -5.48
N VAL A 26 29.10 3.19 -6.17
CA VAL A 26 28.04 2.22 -6.35
C VAL A 26 28.46 1.21 -7.40
N ARG A 27 28.64 -0.03 -6.96
CA ARG A 27 28.85 -1.19 -7.84
C ARG A 27 27.50 -1.69 -8.34
N PRO A 28 27.08 -1.41 -9.60
CA PRO A 28 25.75 -1.76 -10.08
C PRO A 28 25.48 -3.26 -10.00
N GLU A 29 26.52 -4.08 -10.10
CA GLU A 29 26.47 -5.54 -9.96
C GLU A 29 26.02 -6.01 -8.57
N ARG A 30 26.23 -5.21 -7.53
CA ARG A 30 25.85 -5.53 -6.15
C ARG A 30 24.57 -4.84 -5.70
N LEU A 31 24.09 -3.87 -6.47
CA LEU A 31 22.93 -3.05 -6.09
C LEU A 31 21.71 -3.93 -5.81
N ALA A 32 21.37 -4.86 -6.72
CA ALA A 32 20.22 -5.75 -6.53
C ALA A 32 20.33 -6.63 -5.28
N ALA A 33 21.53 -7.16 -4.99
CA ALA A 33 21.77 -7.97 -3.80
C ALA A 33 21.62 -7.14 -2.51
N ASN A 34 22.20 -5.94 -2.48
CA ASN A 34 22.07 -5.02 -1.36
C ASN A 34 20.63 -4.54 -1.17
N THR A 35 19.88 -4.32 -2.25
CA THR A 35 18.45 -3.99 -2.20
C THR A 35 17.65 -5.11 -1.56
N LEU A 36 17.91 -6.37 -1.90
CA LEU A 36 17.24 -7.52 -1.25
C LEU A 36 17.56 -7.63 0.23
N ILE A 37 18.83 -7.42 0.61
CA ILE A 37 19.25 -7.42 2.01
C ILE A 37 18.56 -6.28 2.76
N GLY A 38 18.57 -5.06 2.22
CA GLY A 38 17.93 -3.89 2.82
C GLY A 38 16.42 -4.07 2.96
N PHE A 39 15.75 -4.54 1.91
CA PHE A 39 14.32 -4.87 1.92
C PHE A 39 14.00 -5.86 3.04
N GLY A 40 14.71 -6.98 3.12
CA GLY A 40 14.44 -7.97 4.15
C GLY A 40 14.79 -7.49 5.56
N SER A 41 15.86 -6.71 5.71
CA SER A 41 16.27 -6.15 7.01
C SER A 41 15.21 -5.19 7.54
N TRP A 42 14.61 -4.38 6.68
CA TRP A 42 13.49 -3.51 7.04
C TRP A 42 12.28 -4.32 7.55
N HIS A 43 11.91 -5.40 6.85
CA HIS A 43 10.77 -6.23 7.27
C HIS A 43 11.01 -6.95 8.60
N VAL A 44 12.25 -7.36 8.88
CA VAL A 44 12.61 -7.90 10.20
C VAL A 44 12.51 -6.82 11.27
N PHE A 45 13.03 -5.63 10.99
CA PHE A 45 12.98 -4.50 11.92
C PHE A 45 11.53 -4.09 12.23
N ASP A 46 10.68 -3.97 11.21
CA ASP A 46 9.27 -3.63 11.36
C ASP A 46 8.49 -4.70 12.14
N ALA A 47 8.67 -5.99 11.81
CA ALA A 47 8.03 -7.07 12.54
C ALA A 47 8.43 -7.10 14.02
N VAL A 48 9.70 -6.86 14.34
CA VAL A 48 10.18 -6.85 15.72
C VAL A 48 9.72 -5.59 16.45
N LEU A 49 9.96 -4.41 15.88
CA LEU A 49 9.71 -3.15 16.56
C LEU A 49 8.23 -2.78 16.52
N SER A 50 7.64 -2.68 15.34
CA SER A 50 6.26 -2.21 15.15
C SER A 50 5.23 -3.26 15.59
N HIS A 51 5.39 -4.52 15.21
CA HIS A 51 4.38 -5.57 15.52
C HIS A 51 4.65 -6.27 16.84
N GLY A 52 5.92 -6.42 17.21
CA GLY A 52 6.34 -7.09 18.44
C GLY A 52 6.37 -6.16 19.64
N VAL A 53 7.36 -5.27 19.69
CA VAL A 53 7.67 -4.44 20.86
C VAL A 53 6.64 -3.34 21.09
N LEU A 54 6.32 -2.57 20.05
CA LEU A 54 5.42 -1.43 20.14
C LEU A 54 3.96 -1.82 19.93
N GLY A 55 3.69 -2.94 19.23
CA GLY A 55 2.35 -3.45 18.96
C GLY A 55 1.43 -2.45 18.25
N ILE A 56 1.98 -1.59 17.40
CA ILE A 56 1.28 -0.46 16.77
C ILE A 56 0.27 -0.94 15.73
N HIS A 57 0.60 -2.01 15.01
CA HIS A 57 -0.32 -2.71 14.12
C HIS A 57 0.14 -4.17 13.98
N ARG A 58 -0.76 -5.06 13.54
CA ARG A 58 -0.39 -6.38 13.01
C ARG A 58 -0.57 -6.40 11.50
N ILE A 59 0.07 -7.38 10.88
CA ILE A 59 -0.01 -7.58 9.42
C ILE A 59 -1.44 -7.94 9.01
N LYS A 60 -2.13 -8.67 9.87
CA LYS A 60 -3.54 -9.01 9.71
C LYS A 60 -4.23 -9.04 11.06
N ASP A 61 -4.61 -7.86 11.55
CA ASP A 61 -5.23 -7.67 12.87
C ASP A 61 -6.48 -8.53 13.08
N ALA A 62 -7.34 -8.64 12.05
CA ALA A 62 -8.61 -9.38 12.14
C ALA A 62 -8.48 -10.90 11.95
N ALA A 63 -7.27 -11.45 11.86
CA ALA A 63 -7.09 -12.90 11.71
C ALA A 63 -7.37 -13.65 13.02
N ALA A 64 -7.86 -14.89 12.92
CA ALA A 64 -8.00 -15.76 14.08
C ALA A 64 -6.67 -16.06 14.78
N ASN A 65 -5.56 -15.98 14.05
CA ASN A 65 -4.20 -16.09 14.59
C ASN A 65 -3.28 -15.05 13.92
N PRO A 66 -3.24 -13.80 14.42
CA PRO A 66 -2.42 -12.73 13.84
C PRO A 66 -0.92 -13.04 13.89
N LEU A 67 -0.45 -13.74 14.94
CA LEU A 67 0.96 -14.09 15.09
C LEU A 67 1.47 -15.00 13.96
N LEU A 68 0.63 -15.92 13.47
CA LEU A 68 0.99 -16.75 12.32
C LEU A 68 1.22 -15.91 11.05
N TRP A 69 0.44 -14.83 10.87
CA TRP A 69 0.62 -13.90 9.76
C TRP A 69 1.91 -13.09 9.91
N ASP A 70 2.19 -12.59 11.10
CA ASP A 70 3.44 -11.85 11.40
C ASP A 70 4.68 -12.72 11.11
N LEU A 71 4.68 -13.97 11.57
CA LEU A 71 5.77 -14.92 11.36
C LEU A 71 5.92 -15.33 9.89
N GLY A 72 4.79 -15.60 9.20
CA GLY A 72 4.81 -15.93 7.79
C GLY A 72 5.37 -14.79 6.94
N TRP A 73 5.01 -13.55 7.28
CA TRP A 73 5.49 -12.36 6.59
C TRP A 73 6.97 -12.09 6.83
N VAL A 74 7.45 -12.16 8.09
CA VAL A 74 8.88 -11.94 8.36
C VAL A 74 9.74 -13.04 7.73
N ALA A 75 9.23 -14.27 7.64
CA ALA A 75 9.91 -15.33 6.92
C ALA A 75 9.98 -15.04 5.41
N ALA A 76 8.84 -14.73 4.79
CA ALA A 76 8.72 -14.56 3.34
C ALA A 76 9.38 -13.27 2.82
N PHE A 77 9.24 -12.16 3.54
CA PHE A 77 9.70 -10.84 3.12
C PHE A 77 10.90 -10.33 3.90
N GLY A 78 11.22 -10.92 5.06
CA GLY A 78 12.43 -10.63 5.82
C GLY A 78 13.57 -11.59 5.46
N PHE A 79 13.49 -12.82 5.96
CA PHE A 79 14.59 -13.78 5.89
C PHE A 79 14.90 -14.29 4.48
N VAL A 80 13.87 -14.59 3.68
CA VAL A 80 14.08 -15.08 2.31
C VAL A 80 14.83 -14.05 1.44
N PRO A 81 14.43 -12.77 1.37
CA PRO A 81 15.18 -11.75 0.63
C PRO A 81 16.61 -11.55 1.14
N ILE A 82 16.83 -11.54 2.46
CA ILE A 82 18.18 -11.47 3.03
C ILE A 82 19.03 -12.64 2.53
N ALA A 83 18.52 -13.87 2.63
CA ALA A 83 19.25 -15.06 2.20
C ALA A 83 19.57 -15.03 0.70
N LEU A 84 18.60 -14.62 -0.13
CA LEU A 84 18.79 -14.47 -1.58
C LEU A 84 19.83 -13.39 -1.92
N GLY A 85 19.79 -12.25 -1.23
CA GLY A 85 20.77 -11.18 -1.41
C GLY A 85 22.18 -11.61 -1.00
N LEU A 86 22.32 -12.27 0.16
CA LEU A 86 23.61 -12.82 0.61
C LEU A 86 24.17 -13.88 -0.34
N LEU A 87 23.31 -14.73 -0.90
CA LEU A 87 23.70 -15.72 -1.92
C LEU A 87 24.11 -15.03 -3.22
N ALA A 88 23.41 -13.97 -3.63
CA ALA A 88 23.73 -13.20 -4.84
C ALA A 88 25.08 -12.50 -4.74
N LEU A 89 25.48 -12.03 -3.55
CA LEU A 89 26.82 -11.46 -3.33
C LEU A 89 27.97 -12.44 -3.57
N ARG A 90 27.70 -13.75 -3.57
CA ARG A 90 28.69 -14.82 -3.80
C ARG A 90 28.79 -15.24 -5.27
N ARG A 91 27.94 -14.72 -6.14
CA ARG A 91 27.83 -15.12 -7.54
C ARG A 91 28.22 -13.96 -8.47
N PRO A 92 28.71 -14.25 -9.69
CA PRO A 92 28.88 -13.22 -10.70
C PRO A 92 27.51 -12.59 -11.02
N PRO A 93 27.48 -11.27 -11.32
CA PRO A 93 26.23 -10.59 -11.62
C PRO A 93 25.55 -11.19 -12.86
N PRO A 94 24.22 -11.33 -12.85
CA PRO A 94 23.49 -11.76 -14.04
C PRO A 94 23.60 -10.69 -15.14
N PRO A 95 23.49 -11.07 -16.42
CA PRO A 95 23.57 -10.13 -17.52
C PRO A 95 22.45 -9.08 -17.41
N MET A 96 22.80 -7.80 -17.61
CA MET A 96 21.87 -6.65 -17.45
C MET A 96 20.58 -6.79 -18.28
N ARG A 97 20.65 -7.46 -19.44
CA ARG A 97 19.48 -7.72 -20.30
C ARG A 97 18.42 -8.56 -19.57
N GLY A 98 18.82 -9.58 -18.81
CA GLY A 98 17.90 -10.42 -18.04
C GLY A 98 17.20 -9.63 -16.94
N ILE A 99 17.95 -8.78 -16.22
CA ILE A 99 17.41 -7.92 -15.16
C ILE A 99 16.37 -6.94 -15.74
N ARG A 100 16.68 -6.28 -16.87
CA ARG A 100 15.76 -5.32 -17.51
C ARG A 100 14.46 -5.96 -17.96
N ILE A 101 14.53 -7.15 -18.57
CA ILE A 101 13.33 -7.90 -18.98
C ILE A 101 12.51 -8.28 -17.75
N LEU A 102 13.15 -8.80 -16.70
CA LEU A 102 12.46 -9.15 -15.45
C LEU A 102 11.76 -7.95 -14.83
N LEU A 103 12.43 -6.79 -14.74
CA LEU A 103 11.84 -5.57 -14.19
C LEU A 103 10.67 -5.07 -15.02
N LEU A 104 10.79 -5.10 -16.36
CA LEU A 104 9.69 -4.72 -17.25
C LEU A 104 8.49 -5.66 -17.07
N MET A 105 8.72 -6.98 -17.05
CA MET A 105 7.67 -7.97 -16.84
C MET A 105 7.02 -7.83 -15.47
N ALA A 106 7.81 -7.58 -14.41
CA ALA A 106 7.29 -7.34 -13.08
C ALA A 106 6.46 -6.05 -13.03
N ALA A 107 6.93 -4.95 -13.63
CA ALA A 107 6.22 -3.68 -13.66
C ALA A 107 4.91 -3.78 -14.46
N VAL A 108 4.93 -4.38 -15.65
CA VAL A 108 3.74 -4.60 -16.49
C VAL A 108 2.78 -5.58 -15.83
N GLY A 109 3.30 -6.68 -15.27
CA GLY A 109 2.50 -7.67 -14.55
C GLY A 109 1.79 -7.07 -13.35
N MET A 110 2.52 -6.36 -12.49
CA MET A 110 1.94 -5.66 -11.34
C MET A 110 0.96 -4.56 -11.79
N GLY A 111 1.27 -3.80 -12.85
CA GLY A 111 0.37 -2.81 -13.43
C GLY A 111 -0.94 -3.42 -13.92
N ALA A 112 -0.87 -4.55 -14.63
CA ALA A 112 -2.04 -5.28 -15.09
C ALA A 112 -2.88 -5.84 -13.93
N LEU A 113 -2.23 -6.40 -12.90
CA LEU A 113 -2.90 -6.91 -11.69
C LEU A 113 -3.59 -5.80 -10.89
N ASN A 114 -3.05 -4.57 -10.91
CA ASN A 114 -3.70 -3.42 -10.28
C ASN A 114 -4.85 -2.87 -11.12
N ALA A 115 -4.71 -2.84 -12.45
CA ALA A 115 -5.76 -2.37 -13.35
C ALA A 115 -6.95 -3.34 -13.42
N VAL A 116 -6.70 -4.63 -13.23
CA VAL A 116 -7.71 -5.69 -13.24
C VAL A 116 -7.53 -6.51 -11.97
N PRO A 117 -8.08 -6.06 -10.83
CA PRO A 117 -7.92 -6.76 -9.56
C PRO A 117 -8.52 -8.18 -9.67
N ILE A 118 -7.69 -9.20 -9.39
CA ILE A 118 -8.11 -10.61 -9.41
C ILE A 118 -9.10 -10.92 -8.27
N VAL A 119 -9.10 -10.09 -7.23
CA VAL A 119 -9.99 -10.21 -6.08
C VAL A 119 -10.82 -8.95 -5.99
N GLU A 120 -12.14 -9.09 -6.11
CA GLU A 120 -13.07 -8.01 -5.84
C GLU A 120 -13.32 -7.94 -4.33
N PRO A 121 -12.86 -6.89 -3.64
CA PRO A 121 -13.07 -6.78 -2.20
C PRO A 121 -14.54 -6.56 -1.90
N LYS A 122 -15.11 -7.43 -1.07
CA LYS A 122 -16.47 -7.27 -0.53
C LYS A 122 -16.52 -6.12 0.46
N GLY A 123 -17.67 -5.47 0.54
CA GLY A 123 -17.95 -4.44 1.54
C GLY A 123 -18.29 -3.07 0.94
N PRO A 124 -18.36 -2.04 1.81
CA PRO A 124 -18.81 -0.73 1.40
C PRO A 124 -17.82 -0.06 0.43
N VAL A 125 -18.37 0.82 -0.39
CA VAL A 125 -17.63 1.68 -1.30
C VAL A 125 -17.35 2.99 -0.56
N ILE A 126 -16.07 3.31 -0.42
CA ILE A 126 -15.64 4.58 0.15
C ILE A 126 -15.55 5.62 -0.95
N VAL A 127 -16.19 6.76 -0.74
CA VAL A 127 -16.24 7.87 -1.68
C VAL A 127 -15.81 9.14 -0.97
N ALA A 128 -14.79 9.81 -1.52
CA ALA A 128 -14.43 11.15 -1.11
C ALA A 128 -15.07 12.15 -2.08
N PHE A 129 -15.74 13.16 -1.55
CA PHE A 129 -16.32 14.26 -2.32
C PHE A 129 -15.43 15.50 -2.29
N ALA A 130 -15.54 16.33 -3.32
CA ALA A 130 -14.82 17.60 -3.38
C ALA A 130 -15.19 18.49 -2.17
N PRO A 131 -14.28 19.35 -1.69
CA PRO A 131 -14.57 20.30 -0.62
C PRO A 131 -15.83 21.14 -0.94
N ASN A 132 -16.67 21.37 0.07
CA ASN A 132 -17.95 22.09 -0.02
C ASN A 132 -19.07 21.38 -0.80
N THR A 133 -18.93 20.09 -1.12
CA THR A 133 -20.05 19.31 -1.65
C THR A 133 -21.17 19.25 -0.60
N SER A 134 -22.36 19.75 -0.95
CA SER A 134 -23.48 19.74 -0.01
C SER A 134 -24.02 18.33 0.20
N PHE A 135 -24.55 18.05 1.39
CA PHE A 135 -25.18 16.76 1.69
C PHE A 135 -26.27 16.38 0.67
N ALA A 136 -27.05 17.36 0.18
CA ALA A 136 -28.05 17.15 -0.86
C ALA A 136 -27.48 16.76 -2.23
N SER A 137 -26.21 17.07 -2.52
CA SER A 137 -25.51 16.58 -3.71
C SER A 137 -25.04 15.14 -3.50
N ILE A 138 -24.59 14.81 -2.29
CA ILE A 138 -24.12 13.47 -1.90
C ILE A 138 -25.29 12.47 -1.94
N THR A 139 -26.46 12.83 -1.41
CA THR A 139 -27.65 11.98 -1.49
C THR A 139 -28.08 11.74 -2.95
N ARG A 140 -28.09 12.79 -3.78
CA ARG A 140 -28.38 12.64 -5.22
C ARG A 140 -27.35 11.75 -5.93
N ALA A 141 -26.08 11.83 -5.53
CA ALA A 141 -25.03 10.96 -6.06
C ALA A 141 -25.31 9.49 -5.72
N ALA A 142 -25.67 9.22 -4.46
CA ALA A 142 -26.02 7.88 -3.99
C ALA A 142 -27.25 7.34 -4.72
N GLU A 143 -28.32 8.14 -4.84
CA GLU A 143 -29.53 7.81 -5.59
C GLU A 143 -29.23 7.50 -7.07
N ALA A 144 -28.34 8.26 -7.71
CA ALA A 144 -27.99 8.08 -9.12
C ALA A 144 -27.33 6.73 -9.43
N VAL A 145 -26.74 6.08 -8.42
CA VAL A 145 -26.12 4.75 -8.53
C VAL A 145 -26.87 3.69 -7.70
N GLY A 146 -28.03 4.02 -7.14
CA GLY A 146 -28.83 3.11 -6.32
C GLY A 146 -28.13 2.68 -5.02
N ALA A 147 -27.22 3.49 -4.49
CA ALA A 147 -26.47 3.21 -3.28
C ALA A 147 -27.14 3.79 -2.03
N ASN A 148 -26.94 3.12 -0.89
CA ASN A 148 -27.35 3.61 0.42
C ASN A 148 -26.16 4.24 1.15
N LEU A 149 -26.37 5.39 1.79
CA LEU A 149 -25.36 6.00 2.66
C LEU A 149 -25.29 5.22 3.98
N ILE A 150 -24.10 4.76 4.38
CA ILE A 150 -23.88 4.00 5.61
C ILE A 150 -23.36 4.91 6.72
N THR A 151 -22.22 5.56 6.48
CA THR A 151 -21.53 6.40 7.47
C THR A 151 -20.62 7.42 6.79
N THR A 152 -20.14 8.38 7.55
CA THR A 152 -19.22 9.43 7.11
C THR A 152 -18.17 9.74 8.16
N ASP A 153 -17.05 10.31 7.73
CA ASP A 153 -16.03 10.85 8.62
C ASP A 153 -16.51 12.13 9.32
N ALA A 154 -15.70 12.65 10.25
CA ALA A 154 -16.05 13.84 11.02
C ALA A 154 -16.22 15.12 10.16
N SER A 155 -15.55 15.20 9.01
CA SER A 155 -15.67 16.34 8.09
C SER A 155 -16.90 16.27 7.18
N GLY A 156 -17.52 15.10 7.05
CA GLY A 156 -18.60 14.87 6.08
C GLY A 156 -18.11 14.74 4.63
N GLY A 157 -16.80 14.72 4.40
CA GLY A 157 -16.19 14.68 3.07
C GLY A 157 -15.98 13.27 2.51
N VAL A 158 -15.89 12.27 3.39
CA VAL A 158 -15.68 10.86 3.06
C VAL A 158 -16.87 10.06 3.54
N TRP A 159 -17.48 9.28 2.63
CA TRP A 159 -18.67 8.49 2.87
C TRP A 159 -18.44 7.02 2.54
N ALA A 160 -18.97 6.14 3.39
CA ALA A 160 -19.13 4.73 3.07
C ALA A 160 -20.55 4.52 2.51
N LEU A 161 -20.64 3.88 1.34
CA LEU A 161 -21.89 3.54 0.69
C LEU A 161 -22.04 2.03 0.53
N ASP A 162 -23.25 1.54 0.74
CA ASP A 162 -23.66 0.21 0.30
C ASP A 162 -24.16 0.33 -1.13
N MET A 163 -23.46 -0.30 -2.07
CA MET A 163 -23.68 -0.08 -3.50
C MET A 163 -23.87 -1.43 -4.21
N PRO A 164 -24.88 -1.55 -5.10
CA PRO A 164 -25.07 -2.73 -5.93
C PRO A 164 -23.80 -3.09 -6.72
N GLU A 165 -23.56 -4.38 -6.93
CA GLU A 165 -22.36 -4.84 -7.65
C GLU A 165 -22.34 -4.41 -9.12
N ASP A 166 -23.52 -4.23 -9.73
CA ASP A 166 -23.72 -3.79 -11.11
C ASP A 166 -23.90 -2.27 -11.26
N ALA A 167 -23.74 -1.51 -10.17
CA ALA A 167 -23.91 -0.07 -10.19
C ALA A 167 -22.85 0.62 -11.07
N GLU A 168 -23.27 1.63 -11.82
CA GLU A 168 -22.40 2.50 -12.61
C GLU A 168 -21.63 3.48 -11.70
N TRP A 169 -20.71 2.95 -10.89
CA TRP A 169 -19.93 3.67 -9.86
C TRP A 169 -19.27 4.95 -10.37
N TRP A 170 -18.86 4.96 -11.65
CA TRP A 170 -18.22 6.12 -12.28
C TRP A 170 -19.13 7.36 -12.31
N ARG A 171 -20.46 7.19 -12.23
CA ARG A 171 -21.40 8.31 -12.20
C ARG A 171 -21.26 9.16 -10.95
N LEU A 172 -20.72 8.62 -9.85
CA LEU A 172 -20.41 9.39 -8.65
C LEU A 172 -19.49 10.58 -8.94
N TYR A 173 -18.56 10.45 -9.90
CA TYR A 173 -17.68 11.56 -10.32
C TYR A 173 -18.45 12.72 -10.95
N LEU A 174 -19.58 12.45 -11.62
CA LEU A 174 -20.46 13.49 -12.16
C LEU A 174 -21.16 14.30 -11.04
N HIS A 175 -21.21 13.75 -9.84
CA HIS A 175 -21.85 14.35 -8.67
C HIS A 175 -20.85 14.89 -7.65
N GLY A 176 -19.60 15.12 -8.07
CA GLY A 176 -18.57 15.76 -7.25
C GLY A 176 -17.73 14.78 -6.42
N ALA A 177 -17.83 13.47 -6.66
CA ALA A 177 -16.84 12.55 -6.12
C ALA A 177 -15.47 12.87 -6.74
N VAL A 178 -14.43 12.90 -5.90
CA VAL A 178 -13.03 13.01 -6.32
C VAL A 178 -12.32 11.67 -6.26
N MET A 179 -12.83 10.72 -5.48
CA MET A 179 -12.31 9.37 -5.37
C MET A 179 -13.42 8.38 -5.02
N VAL A 180 -13.40 7.21 -5.65
CA VAL A 180 -14.30 6.09 -5.40
C VAL A 180 -13.45 4.83 -5.29
N GLY A 181 -13.60 4.07 -4.20
CA GLY A 181 -12.85 2.83 -4.00
C GLY A 181 -13.62 1.83 -3.15
N ARG A 182 -13.47 0.52 -3.43
CA ARG A 182 -14.16 -0.55 -2.70
C ARG A 182 -13.20 -1.26 -1.74
N GLY A 183 -13.66 -1.50 -0.51
CA GLY A 183 -12.93 -2.32 0.47
C GLY A 183 -11.57 -1.74 0.91
N PRO A 184 -10.56 -2.58 1.26
CA PRO A 184 -9.29 -2.13 1.85
C PRO A 184 -8.41 -1.31 0.89
N ALA A 185 -8.77 -1.18 -0.39
CA ALA A 185 -8.15 -0.25 -1.33
C ALA A 185 -8.54 1.22 -1.05
N ALA A 186 -9.53 1.45 -0.17
CA ALA A 186 -9.68 2.70 0.56
C ALA A 186 -8.58 2.90 1.64
N GLY A 187 -7.60 2.00 1.76
CA GLY A 187 -6.53 2.04 2.75
C GLY A 187 -5.65 3.29 2.66
N CYS A 188 -5.58 3.96 1.51
CA CYS A 188 -4.95 5.29 1.43
C CYS A 188 -5.83 6.41 2.03
N LEU A 189 -7.16 6.27 2.01
CA LEU A 189 -8.12 7.23 2.56
C LEU A 189 -8.38 7.00 4.06
N ALA A 190 -8.32 5.74 4.52
CA ALA A 190 -8.42 5.41 5.94
C ALA A 190 -7.20 5.88 6.74
N TRP A 191 -6.12 6.29 6.08
CA TRP A 191 -4.87 6.71 6.71
C TRP A 191 -4.73 8.23 6.86
N THR A 192 -5.55 9.02 6.16
CA THR A 192 -5.55 10.47 6.29
C THR A 192 -6.54 10.89 7.38
N GLU A 193 -6.13 10.73 8.63
CA GLU A 193 -6.73 11.51 9.73
C GLU A 193 -6.07 12.90 9.77
N ALA A 194 -6.87 13.94 9.50
CA ALA A 194 -6.58 15.31 9.90
C ALA A 194 -7.66 15.77 10.88
#